data_AF-A0A6H0Y344-F1
#
_entry.id   AF-A0A6H0Y344-F1
#
_cell.length_a   1.000
_cell.length_b   1.000
_cell.length_c   1.000
_cell.angle_alpha   90.00
_cell.angle_beta   90.00
_cell.angle_gamma   90.00
#
_symmetry.space_group_name_H-M   'P 1'
#
loop_
_entity.id
_entity.type
_entity.pdbx_description
1 polymer ?
#
loop_
_entity_poly.entity_id
_entity_poly.type
_entity_poly.pdbx_seq_one_letter_code
_entity_poly.pdbx_strand_id
1 'polypeptide(L)' 'MSLRHDVIRIYKELLYLGREYPLGYEYFRPRLHKAFTAKASLHDEEQIRKAIAQAEYVKKEIEALYYLKRYRTLKKRYEG' A
#
# COMPACT_ATOMS: atom_id res chain seq x y z
N MET A 1 11.48 14.44 -10.75
CA MET A 1 11.23 14.17 -9.30
C MET A 1 12.37 13.32 -8.77
N SER A 2 12.81 13.52 -7.53
CA SER A 2 13.91 12.72 -6.93
C SER A 2 13.36 11.44 -6.31
N LEU A 3 14.12 10.33 -6.35
CA LEU A 3 13.74 9.03 -5.78
C LEU A 3 13.25 9.13 -4.33
N ARG A 4 13.84 10.04 -3.53
CA ARG A 4 13.40 10.30 -2.16
C ARG A 4 11.95 10.77 -2.09
N HIS A 5 11.53 11.63 -3.03
CA HIS A 5 10.16 12.13 -3.09
C HIS A 5 9.20 11.01 -3.46
N ASP A 6 9.57 10.14 -4.41
CA ASP A 6 8.75 9.00 -4.83
C ASP A 6 8.56 7.99 -3.69
N VAL A 7 9.61 7.69 -2.92
CA VAL A 7 9.52 6.84 -1.72
C VAL A 7 8.57 7.44 -0.69
N ILE A 8 8.70 8.74 -0.39
CA ILE A 8 7.82 9.42 0.58
C ILE A 8 6.38 9.43 0.11
N ARG A 9 6.14 9.67 -1.20
CA ARG A 9 4.81 9.68 -1.80
C ARG A 9 4.14 8.32 -1.64
N ILE A 10 4.77 7.24 -2.11
CA ILE A 10 4.15 5.91 -2.07
C ILE A 10 3.94 5.42 -0.63
N TYR A 11 4.84 5.76 0.30
CA TYR A 11 4.66 5.45 1.72
C TYR A 11 3.40 6.11 2.30
N LYS A 12 3.17 7.40 2.00
CA LYS A 12 1.97 8.12 2.46
C LYS A 12 0.69 7.59 1.82
N GLU A 13 0.72 7.27 0.54
CA GLU A 13 -0.42 6.68 -0.18
C GLU A 13 -0.80 5.32 0.43
N LEU A 14 0.18 4.45 0.71
CA LEU A 14 -0.05 3.16 1.34
C LEU A 14 -0.60 3.31 2.77
N LEU A 15 -0.10 4.27 3.57
CA LEU A 15 -0.66 4.57 4.89
C LEU A 15 -2.11 5.03 4.80
N TYR A 16 -2.46 5.84 3.80
CA TYR A 16 -3.83 6.30 3.59
C TYR A 16 -4.77 5.14 3.26
N LEU A 17 -4.40 4.30 2.29
CA LEU A 17 -5.18 3.12 1.90
C LEU A 17 -5.29 2.10 3.03
N GLY A 18 -4.22 1.95 3.83
CA GLY A 18 -4.16 1.04 4.97
C GLY A 18 -5.18 1.33 6.07
N ARG A 19 -5.81 2.50 6.10
CA ARG A 19 -6.87 2.84 7.08
C ARG A 19 -8.10 1.95 6.95
N GLU A 20 -8.38 1.47 5.75
CA GLU A 20 -9.53 0.61 5.45
C GLU A 20 -9.16 -0.87 5.33
N TYR A 21 -7.92 -1.22 5.70
CA TYR A 21 -7.41 -2.58 5.61
C TYR A 21 -8.25 -3.54 6.46
N PRO A 22 -8.56 -4.77 5.99
CA PRO A 22 -9.48 -5.68 6.69
C PRO A 22 -9.12 -5.99 8.15
N LEU A 23 -7.82 -6.03 8.47
CA LEU A 23 -7.30 -6.29 9.82
C LEU A 23 -7.10 -5.00 10.65
N GLY A 24 -7.48 -3.85 10.11
CA GLY A 24 -7.37 -2.54 10.77
C GLY A 24 -6.03 -1.84 10.57
N TYR A 25 -6.04 -0.53 10.83
CA TYR A 25 -4.88 0.33 10.64
C TYR A 25 -3.72 0.03 11.59
N GLU A 26 -4.01 -0.29 12.85
CA GLU A 26 -3.00 -0.67 13.86
C GLU A 26 -2.27 -1.97 13.50
N TYR A 27 -2.92 -2.85 12.73
CA TYR A 27 -2.27 -4.03 12.15
C TYR A 27 -1.37 -3.66 10.96
N PHE A 28 -1.87 -2.79 10.08
CA PHE A 28 -1.24 -2.46 8.81
C PHE A 28 -0.01 -1.54 8.97
N ARG A 29 -0.15 -0.45 9.70
CA ARG A 29 0.87 0.61 9.86
C ARG A 29 2.24 0.08 10.30
N PRO A 30 2.38 -0.72 11.37
CA PRO A 30 3.70 -1.21 11.80
C PRO A 30 4.33 -2.15 10.78
N ARG A 31 3.53 -2.91 10.02
CA ARG A 31 4.03 -3.81 8.97
C ARG A 31 4.55 -3.03 7.77
N LEU A 32 3.81 -2.02 7.33
CA LEU A 32 4.27 -1.11 6.28
C LEU A 32 5.58 -0.44 6.71
N HIS A 33 5.62 0.11 7.91
CA HIS A 33 6.82 0.76 8.42
C HIS A 33 8.01 -0.20 8.46
N LYS A 34 7.84 -1.42 8.98
CA LYS A 34 8.87 -2.46 8.99
C LYS A 34 9.39 -2.77 7.58
N ALA A 35 8.50 -2.88 6.58
CA ALA A 35 8.88 -3.18 5.20
C ALA A 35 9.73 -2.06 4.57
N PHE A 36 9.41 -0.79 4.84
CA PHE A 36 10.20 0.36 4.37
C PHE A 36 11.53 0.47 5.12
N THR A 37 11.52 0.32 6.45
CA THR A 37 12.73 0.37 7.29
C THR A 37 13.72 -0.72 6.92
N ALA A 38 13.25 -1.93 6.57
CA ALA A 38 14.11 -3.03 6.10
C ALA A 38 14.88 -2.71 4.81
N LYS A 39 14.44 -1.70 4.04
CA LYS A 39 15.08 -1.25 2.80
C LYS A 39 15.75 0.13 2.92
N ALA A 40 15.85 0.69 4.13
CA ALA A 40 16.34 2.05 4.34
C ALA A 40 17.83 2.25 4.02
N SER A 41 18.62 1.16 4.03
CA SER A 41 20.05 1.17 3.71
C SER A 41 20.35 0.97 2.21
N LEU A 42 19.33 1.00 1.34
CA LEU A 42 19.55 0.94 -0.11
C LEU A 42 20.12 2.27 -0.61
N HIS A 43 21.28 2.20 -1.27
CA HIS A 43 21.94 3.34 -1.90
C HIS A 43 21.93 3.27 -3.43
N ASP A 44 21.75 2.08 -3.98
CA ASP A 44 21.67 1.86 -5.43
C ASP A 44 20.33 2.33 -5.99
N GLU A 45 20.39 3.22 -6.99
CA GLU A 45 19.19 3.83 -7.58
C GLU A 45 18.27 2.80 -8.25
N GLU A 46 18.83 1.78 -8.90
CA GLU A 46 18.04 0.78 -9.60
C GLU A 46 17.26 -0.10 -8.61
N GLN A 47 17.88 -0.48 -7.50
CA GLN A 47 17.23 -1.20 -6.41
C GLN A 47 16.14 -0.35 -5.74
N ILE A 48 16.36 0.95 -5.57
CA ILE A 48 15.33 1.87 -5.04
C ILE A 48 14.14 1.93 -6.01
N ARG A 49 14.38 2.05 -7.32
CA ARG A 49 13.32 2.05 -8.34
C ARG A 49 12.53 0.74 -8.33
N LYS A 50 13.20 -0.41 -8.22
CA LYS A 50 12.54 -1.72 -8.09
C LYS A 50 11.70 -1.81 -6.82
N ALA A 51 12.19 -1.29 -5.70
CA ALA A 51 11.43 -1.25 -4.45
C ALA A 51 10.19 -0.35 -4.53
N ILE A 52 10.28 0.80 -5.19
CA ILE A 52 9.14 1.68 -5.47
C ILE A 52 8.12 0.96 -6.37
N ALA A 53 8.57 0.31 -7.44
CA ALA A 53 7.69 -0.45 -8.33
C ALA A 53 6.94 -1.58 -7.59
N GLN A 54 7.61 -2.26 -6.68
CA GLN A 54 6.98 -3.25 -5.81
C GLN A 54 5.93 -2.61 -4.88
N ALA A 55 6.21 -1.44 -4.31
CA ALA A 55 5.25 -0.72 -3.47
C ALA A 55 4.00 -0.27 -4.26
N GLU A 56 4.18 0.18 -5.50
CA GLU A 56 3.08 0.52 -6.43
C GLU A 56 2.26 -0.72 -6.81
N TYR A 57 2.88 -1.89 -6.95
CA TYR A 57 2.15 -3.14 -7.16
C TYR A 57 1.26 -3.49 -5.96
N VAL A 58 1.82 -3.45 -4.74
CA VAL A 58 1.08 -3.70 -3.49
C VAL A 58 -0.07 -2.71 -3.32
N LYS A 59 0.13 -1.43 -3.69
CA LYS A 59 -0.93 -0.43 -3.69
C LYS A 59 -2.14 -0.87 -4.52
N LYS A 60 -1.92 -1.35 -5.75
CA LYS A 60 -2.98 -1.85 -6.62
C LYS A 60 -3.71 -3.06 -6.04
N GLU A 61 -3.00 -3.95 -5.35
CA GLU A 61 -3.64 -5.08 -4.66
C GLU A 61 -4.58 -4.62 -3.54
N ILE A 62 -4.16 -3.64 -2.75
CA ILE A 62 -4.98 -3.08 -1.67
C ILE A 62 -6.22 -2.37 -2.26
N GLU A 63 -6.05 -1.60 -3.34
CA GLU A 63 -7.17 -0.99 -4.06
C GLU A 63 -8.16 -2.05 -4.58
N ALA A 64 -7.66 -3.14 -5.16
CA ALA A 64 -8.50 -4.24 -5.63
C ALA A 64 -9.28 -4.91 -4.49
N LEU A 65 -8.66 -5.13 -3.33
CA LEU A 65 -9.33 -5.63 -2.13
C LEU A 65 -10.45 -4.69 -1.67
N TYR A 66 -10.21 -3.38 -1.73
CA TYR A 66 -11.21 -2.37 -1.41
C TYR A 66 -12.41 -2.43 -2.36
N TYR A 67 -12.16 -2.48 -3.68
CA TYR A 67 -13.22 -2.62 -4.69
C TYR A 67 -14.03 -3.91 -4.49
N LEU A 68 -13.37 -5.04 -4.21
CA LEU A 68 -14.03 -6.32 -3.97
C LEU A 68 -14.95 -6.26 -2.74
N LYS A 69 -14.50 -5.64 -1.64
CA LYS A 69 -15.32 -5.45 -0.43
C LYS A 69 -16.55 -4.59 -0.73
N ARG A 70 -16.40 -3.50 -1.48
CA ARG A 70 -17.51 -2.64 -1.89
C ARG A 70 -18.50 -3.38 -2.79
N TYR A 71 -18.01 -4.12 -3.77
CA TYR A 71 -18.84 -4.92 -4.67
C TYR A 71 -19.67 -5.97 -3.89
N ARG A 72 -19.04 -6.71 -2.96
CA ARG A 72 -19.74 -7.69 -2.11
C ARG A 72 -20.85 -7.04 -1.27
N THR A 73 -20.57 -5.87 -0.71
CA THR A 73 -21.57 -5.11 0.06
C THR A 73 -22.75 -4.68 -0.81
N LEU A 74 -22.47 -4.20 -2.03
CA LEU A 74 -23.49 -3.75 -2.98
C LEU A 74 -24.37 -4.91 -3.44
N LYS A 75 -23.75 -6.02 -3.85
CA LYS A 75 -24.43 -7.26 -4.29
C LYS A 75 -25.43 -7.76 -3.24
N LYS A 76 -25.01 -7.82 -1.97
CA LYS A 76 -25.87 -8.24 -0.86
C LYS A 76 -27.12 -7.37 -0.69
N ARG A 77 -27.07 -6.08 -1.06
CA ARG A 77 -28.23 -5.16 -0.95
C ARG A 77 -29.21 -5.29 -2.10
N TYR A 78 -28.76 -5.73 -3.28
CA TYR A 78 -29.63 -5.91 -4.44
C TYR A 78 -30.21 -7.32 -4.55
N GLU A 79 -29.53 -8.33 -3.99
CA GLU A 79 -29.97 -9.73 -3.98
C GLU A 79 -30.68 -10.14 -2.68
N GLY A 80 -30.82 -9.23 -1.72
CA GLY A 80 -31.45 -9.44 -0.41
C GLY A 80 -32.80 -8.77 -0.28
#